data_AF-A0A5E4QVY7-F1
#
_entry.id   AF-A0A5E4QVY7-F1
#
_cell.length_a   1.000
_cell.length_b   1.000
_cell.length_c   1.000
_cell.angle_alpha   90.00
_cell.angle_beta   90.00
_cell.angle_gamma   90.00
#
_symmetry.space_group_name_H-M   'P 1'
#
loop_
_entity.id
_entity.type
_entity.pdbx_description
1 polymer ?
#
loop_
_entity_poly.entity_id
_entity_poly.type
_entity_poly.pdbx_seq_one_letter_code
_entity_poly.pdbx_strand_id
1 'polypeptide(L)'
;MPRKYKRKIGAPVRAAWSEEALCKAFGEMDKGQVGVNEISRRYGIPSLNLRRRYAKKNCEKLTLGKHPTLDFDNEKRLVAHIQKLEKAGFPTTGCKKTRF
;
A
#
# COMPACT_ATOMS: atom_id res chain seq x y z
N MET A 1 -12.03 3.17 26.61
CA MET A 1 -11.81 2.39 25.37
C MET A 1 -10.35 2.52 24.92
N PRO A 2 -9.67 1.43 24.54
CA PRO A 2 -8.32 1.50 23.98
C PRO A 2 -8.31 2.35 22.70
N ARG A 3 -7.59 3.46 22.69
CA ARG A 3 -7.47 4.35 21.51
C ARG A 3 -6.58 3.77 20.40
N LYS A 4 -5.77 2.76 20.71
CA LYS A 4 -4.85 2.11 19.77
C LYS A 4 -5.33 0.70 19.46
N TYR A 5 -5.78 0.51 18.22
CA TYR A 5 -6.12 -0.81 17.71
C TYR A 5 -4.88 -1.70 17.66
N LYS A 6 -4.91 -2.84 18.34
CA LYS A 6 -3.89 -3.90 18.24
C LYS A 6 -4.43 -5.00 17.32
N ARG A 7 -3.68 -5.34 16.28
CA ARG A 7 -4.03 -6.47 15.40
C ARG A 7 -3.86 -7.80 16.13
N LYS A 8 -4.64 -8.80 15.73
CA LYS A 8 -4.48 -10.19 16.21
C LYS A 8 -3.11 -10.73 15.80
N ILE A 9 -2.44 -11.39 16.73
CA ILE A 9 -1.16 -12.09 16.48
C ILE A 9 -1.43 -13.19 15.44
N GLY A 10 -0.57 -13.27 14.41
CA GLY A 10 -0.72 -14.24 13.31
C GLY A 10 -1.63 -13.81 12.16
N ALA A 11 -2.25 -12.62 12.22
CA ALA A 11 -3.00 -12.11 11.08
C ALA A 11 -2.04 -11.82 9.90
N PRO A 12 -2.36 -12.27 8.67
CA PRO A 12 -1.49 -12.06 7.52
C PRO A 12 -1.32 -10.57 7.24
N VAL A 13 -0.09 -10.17 6.92
CA VAL A 13 0.20 -8.78 6.54
C VAL A 13 -0.50 -8.48 5.22
N ARG A 14 -1.26 -7.38 5.20
CA ARG A 14 -1.99 -6.95 4.00
C ARG A 14 -1.00 -6.66 2.88
N ALA A 15 -1.22 -7.26 1.71
CA ALA A 15 -0.39 -7.11 0.51
C ALA A 15 1.11 -7.39 0.75
N ALA A 16 1.40 -8.52 1.42
CA ALA A 16 2.76 -8.98 1.69
C ALA A 16 3.57 -9.37 0.44
N TRP A 17 2.94 -9.46 -0.74
CA TRP A 17 3.63 -9.79 -2.00
C TRP A 17 4.46 -8.61 -2.54
N SER A 18 5.55 -8.92 -3.23
CA SER A 18 6.43 -7.96 -3.90
C SER A 18 5.98 -7.67 -5.34
N GLU A 19 6.42 -6.54 -5.89
CA GLU A 19 6.20 -6.19 -7.30
C GLU A 19 6.86 -7.21 -8.23
N GLU A 20 8.08 -7.63 -7.89
CA GLU A 20 8.82 -8.64 -8.65
C GLU A 20 8.05 -9.96 -8.74
N ALA A 21 7.44 -10.41 -7.63
CA ALA A 21 6.63 -11.62 -7.61
C ALA A 21 5.39 -11.49 -8.51
N LEU A 22 4.79 -10.29 -8.56
CA LEU A 22 3.65 -10.03 -9.44
C LEU A 22 4.05 -10.05 -10.92
N CYS A 23 5.18 -9.44 -11.27
CA CYS A 23 5.69 -9.44 -12.64
C CYS A 23 6.04 -10.85 -13.13
N LYS A 24 6.71 -11.66 -12.29
CA LYS A 24 7.00 -13.07 -12.58
C LYS A 24 5.72 -13.89 -12.75
N ALA A 25 4.72 -13.67 -11.90
CA ALA A 25 3.41 -14.34 -12.01
C ALA A 25 2.70 -14.02 -13.34
N PHE A 26 2.79 -12.78 -13.83
CA PHE A 26 2.24 -12.42 -15.15
C PHE A 26 2.99 -13.11 -16.28
N GLY A 27 4.32 -13.17 -16.22
CA GLY A 27 5.10 -13.93 -17.20
C GLY A 27 4.74 -15.42 -17.25
N GLU A 28 4.37 -16.04 -16.12
CA GLU A 28 3.84 -17.41 -16.10
C GLU A 28 2.42 -17.51 -16.65
N MET A 29 1.57 -16.51 -16.39
CA MET A 29 0.22 -16.45 -16.96
C MET A 29 0.23 -16.28 -18.49
N ASP A 30 1.14 -15.45 -19.02
CA ASP A 30 1.30 -15.23 -20.46
C ASP A 30 1.77 -16.51 -21.19
N LYS A 31 2.61 -17.33 -20.53
CA LYS A 31 3.05 -18.63 -21.05
C LYS A 31 1.92 -19.67 -21.13
N GLY A 32 0.87 -19.53 -20.33
CA GLY A 32 -0.30 -20.42 -20.34
C GLY A 32 -0.05 -21.88 -19.90
N GLN A 33 1.15 -22.21 -19.41
CA GLN A 33 1.54 -23.58 -19.04
C GLN A 33 0.98 -24.02 -17.68
N VAL A 34 0.69 -23.06 -16.78
CA VAL A 34 0.33 -23.32 -15.38
C VAL A 34 -0.98 -22.60 -15.06
N GLY A 35 -1.89 -23.27 -14.34
CA GLY A 35 -3.17 -22.69 -13.95
C GLY A 35 -3.01 -21.55 -12.93
N VAL A 36 -3.91 -20.56 -12.98
CA VAL A 36 -3.87 -19.36 -12.12
C VAL A 36 -3.84 -19.70 -10.62
N ASN A 37 -4.48 -20.79 -10.20
CA ASN A 37 -4.49 -21.21 -8.80
C ASN A 37 -3.13 -21.74 -8.32
N GLU A 38 -2.37 -22.38 -9.21
CA GLU A 38 -1.04 -22.90 -8.91
C GLU A 38 -0.03 -21.74 -8.86
N ILE A 39 -0.11 -20.80 -9.80
CA ILE A 39 0.64 -19.54 -9.78
C ILE A 39 0.37 -18.77 -8.47
N SER A 40 -0.90 -18.71 -8.05
CA SER A 40 -1.32 -18.07 -6.80
C SER A 40 -0.61 -18.66 -5.57
N ARG A 41 -0.46 -19.99 -5.51
CA ARG A 41 0.24 -20.68 -4.42
C ARG A 41 1.74 -20.39 -4.43
N ARG A 42 2.37 -20.44 -5.61
CA ARG A 42 3.83 -20.23 -5.77
C ARG A 42 4.27 -18.83 -5.33
N TYR A 43 3.52 -17.81 -5.74
CA TYR A 43 3.88 -16.41 -5.48
C TYR A 43 3.22 -15.83 -4.21
N GLY A 44 2.32 -16.57 -3.55
CA GLY A 44 1.60 -16.10 -2.37
C GLY A 44 0.64 -14.94 -2.66
N ILE A 45 0.22 -14.77 -3.92
CA ILE A 45 -0.68 -13.70 -4.38
C ILE A 45 -2.08 -14.30 -4.55
N PRO A 46 -3.14 -13.73 -3.93
CA PRO A 46 -4.48 -14.26 -4.11
C PRO A 46 -4.91 -14.30 -5.59
N SER A 47 -5.50 -15.41 -6.03
CA SER A 47 -5.92 -15.63 -7.43
C SER A 47 -6.82 -14.52 -7.97
N LEU A 48 -7.73 -13.99 -7.15
CA LEU A 48 -8.57 -12.85 -7.50
C LEU A 48 -7.75 -11.57 -7.79
N ASN A 49 -6.69 -11.32 -7.02
CA ASN A 49 -5.81 -10.18 -7.24
C ASN A 49 -5.04 -10.34 -8.56
N LEU A 50 -4.53 -11.53 -8.85
CA LEU A 50 -3.86 -11.83 -10.11
C LEU A 50 -4.78 -11.54 -11.30
N ARG A 51 -6.00 -12.10 -11.31
CA ARG A 51 -6.98 -11.87 -12.38
C ARG A 51 -7.31 -10.38 -12.56
N ARG A 52 -7.59 -9.66 -11.47
CA ARG A 52 -7.95 -8.23 -11.52
C ARG A 52 -6.81 -7.37 -12.05
N ARG A 53 -5.57 -7.64 -11.63
CA ARG A 53 -4.40 -6.84 -12.05
C ARG A 53 -3.95 -7.20 -13.46
N TYR A 54 -4.06 -8.47 -13.83
CA TYR A 54 -3.75 -8.95 -15.17
C TYR A 54 -4.67 -8.30 -16.22
N ALA A 55 -5.98 -8.20 -15.93
CA ALA A 55 -6.92 -7.49 -16.79
C ALA A 55 -6.57 -6.01 -17.02
N LYS A 56 -5.90 -5.37 -16.05
CA LYS A 56 -5.42 -3.97 -16.15
C LYS A 56 -3.97 -3.84 -16.61
N LYS A 57 -3.26 -4.97 -16.81
CA LYS A 57 -1.82 -5.05 -17.07
C LYS A 57 -0.95 -4.17 -16.16
N ASN A 58 -1.30 -4.08 -14.88
CA ASN A 58 -0.58 -3.25 -13.90
C ASN A 58 0.25 -4.13 -12.95
N CYS A 59 1.58 -3.99 -13.06
CA CYS A 59 2.58 -4.71 -12.25
C CYS A 59 3.05 -3.92 -11.02
N GLU A 60 2.67 -2.65 -10.88
CA GLU A 60 3.15 -1.76 -9.83
C GLU A 60 2.38 -1.94 -8.52
N LYS A 61 3.09 -1.91 -7.40
CA LYS A 61 2.51 -1.96 -6.06
C LYS A 61 2.18 -0.54 -5.62
N LEU A 62 0.97 -0.14 -5.97
CA LEU A 62 0.38 1.10 -5.49
C LEU A 62 0.21 1.11 -3.96
N THR A 63 0.20 2.32 -3.41
CA THR A 63 -0.13 2.56 -2.01
C THR A 63 -1.52 2.00 -1.67
N LEU A 64 -1.63 1.38 -0.49
CA LEU A 64 -2.89 0.82 -0.03
C LEU A 64 -3.81 1.93 0.46
N GLY A 65 -4.80 2.32 -0.33
CA GLY A 65 -5.82 3.27 0.10
C GLY A 65 -6.29 4.18 -1.02
N LYS A 66 -7.00 5.24 -0.64
CA LYS A 66 -7.25 6.36 -1.55
C LYS A 66 -5.94 7.13 -1.72
N HIS A 67 -5.68 7.59 -2.93
CA HIS A 67 -4.61 8.55 -3.15
C HIS A 67 -4.93 9.86 -2.40
N PRO A 68 -3.90 10.56 -1.88
CA PRO A 68 -4.10 11.85 -1.25
C PRO A 68 -4.79 12.81 -2.23
N THR A 69 -5.72 13.60 -1.71
CA THR A 69 -6.45 14.61 -2.51
C THR A 69 -5.58 15.84 -2.80
N LEU A 70 -4.56 16.06 -1.97
CA LEU A 70 -3.65 17.18 -2.10
C LEU A 70 -2.39 16.74 -2.84
N ASP A 71 -1.91 17.60 -3.73
CA ASP A 71 -0.60 17.41 -4.36
C ASP A 71 0.53 17.57 -3.33
N PHE A 72 1.68 16.97 -3.63
CA PHE A 72 2.87 17.00 -2.76
C PHE A 72 3.31 18.42 -2.38
N ASP A 73 3.20 19.39 -3.28
CA ASP A 73 3.57 20.77 -2.98
C ASP A 73 2.62 21.42 -1.97
N ASN A 74 1.32 21.16 -2.10
CA ASN A 74 0.31 21.66 -1.18
C ASN A 74 0.44 21.01 0.21
N GLU A 75 0.70 19.71 0.25
CA GLU A 75 1.00 19.01 1.50
C GLU A 75 2.24 19.61 2.19
N LYS A 76 3.31 19.90 1.43
CA LYS A 76 4.52 20.51 1.97
C LYS A 76 4.26 21.91 2.55
N ARG A 77 3.48 22.74 1.86
CA ARG A 77 3.07 24.07 2.36
C ARG A 77 2.26 23.97 3.65
N LEU A 78 1.33 23.02 3.72
CA LEU A 78 0.52 22.79 4.92
C LEU A 78 1.39 22.30 6.09
N VAL A 79 2.29 21.36 5.86
CA VAL A 79 3.21 20.86 6.89
C VAL A 79 4.10 21.99 7.43
N ALA A 80 4.67 22.82 6.55
CA ALA A 80 5.47 23.97 6.96
C ALA A 80 4.66 24.98 7.79
N HIS A 81 3.40 25.21 7.41
CA HIS A 81 2.50 26.08 8.16
C HIS A 81 2.17 25.51 9.55
N ILE A 82 1.86 24.22 9.64
CA ILE A 82 1.60 23.54 10.92
C ILE A 82 2.82 23.62 11.84
N GLN A 83 4.04 23.41 11.31
CA GLN A 83 5.29 23.55 12.08
C GLN A 83 5.54 24.99 12.54
N LYS A 84 5.12 25.99 11.75
CA LYS A 84 5.19 27.40 12.16
C LYS A 84 4.25 27.67 13.34
N LEU A 85 3.04 27.11 13.31
CA LEU A 85 2.07 27.21 14.42
C LEU A 85 2.56 26.48 15.67
N GLU A 86 3.21 25.32 15.53
CA GLU A 86 3.87 24.59 16.64
C GLU A 86 4.86 25.49 17.39
N LYS A 87 5.75 26.16 16.64
CA LYS A 87 6.73 27.09 17.20
C LYS A 87 6.09 28.29 17.90
N ALA A 88 4.90 28.70 17.45
CA ALA A 88 4.14 29.78 18.08
C ALA A 88 3.37 29.33 19.33
N GLY A 89 3.48 28.06 19.74
CA GLY A 89 2.87 27.51 20.96
C GLY A 89 1.48 26.92 20.75
N PHE A 90 1.00 26.81 19.50
CA PHE A 90 -0.23 26.07 19.22
C PHE A 90 0.04 24.57 19.32
N PRO A 91 -0.83 23.78 19.98
CA PRO A 91 -0.67 22.34 20.02
C PRO A 91 -0.83 21.80 18.60
N THR A 92 0.23 21.17 18.08
CA THR A 92 0.12 20.40 16.84
C THR A 92 -0.97 19.37 17.03
N THR A 93 -1.99 19.42 16.16
CA THR A 93 -3.00 18.37 16.05
C THR A 93 -2.29 17.01 16.05
N GLY A 94 -2.85 16.02 16.73
CA GLY A 94 -2.19 14.74 17.09
C GLY A 94 -1.76 13.82 15.94
N CYS A 95 -1.30 14.36 14.82
CA CYS A 95 -0.55 13.69 13.77
C CYS A 95 0.90 13.51 14.23
N LYS A 96 1.27 12.25 14.49
CA LYS A 96 2.64 11.86 14.77
C LYS A 96 3.56 12.38 13.66
N LYS A 97 4.74 12.88 14.03
CA LYS A 97 5.86 13.15 13.11
C LYS A 97 6.10 11.92 12.23
N THR A 98 5.51 11.88 11.05
CA THR A 98 5.90 10.96 9.98
C THR A 98 7.19 11.51 9.40
N ARG A 99 8.29 10.77 9.60
CA ARG A 99 9.52 10.99 8.84
C ARG A 99 9.15 10.79 7.37
N PHE A 100 9.21 11.87 6.60
CA PHE A 100 9.47 11.81 5.17
C PHE A 100 10.98 11.72 4.97
#